data_AF-A0A8S3ELY2-F1
#
_entry.id   AF-A0A8S3ELY2-F1
#
_cell.length_a   1.000
_cell.length_b   1.000
_cell.length_c   1.000
_cell.angle_alpha   90.00
_cell.angle_beta   90.00
_cell.angle_gamma   90.00
#
_symmetry.space_group_name_H-M   'P 1'
#
loop_
_entity.id
_entity.type
_entity.pdbx_description
1 polymer ?
#
loop_
_entity_poly.entity_id
_entity_poly.type
_entity_poly.pdbx_seq_one_letter_code
_entity_poly.pdbx_strand_id
1 'polypeptide(L)'
;TNDMIIKRIDVETKDDAIVALDKFRIELIEKIEQLSNIRIGDKNKRLTWNNLGIDEHKFNRNTDNQVNIQNFQGFSLIITGTALIHTLSDELKMKFLELSTMCKTVICCRVTPLQKSQVVDLVIKYDKIIALAIGDGANDVSMIQKAHIGVGISGQEGRQAVLASDYSIGQFKYLERLLLVHGRWSYIRISKFLRYFFYKNFAFTFCQFWFALYCGFSAQTIFDAFFVTCYNIFFTTCPVLVLGVLDQVR
;
A
#
# COMPACT_ATOMS: atom_id res chain seq x y z
N THR A 1 8.38 -15.42 -22.22
CA THR A 1 7.00 -14.88 -22.14
C THR A 1 7.02 -13.56 -22.88
N ASN A 2 6.67 -13.61 -24.17
CA ASN A 2 7.26 -12.75 -25.21
C ASN A 2 6.72 -11.31 -25.30
N ASP A 3 5.89 -10.85 -24.37
CA ASP A 3 5.19 -9.55 -24.52
C ASP A 3 5.41 -8.55 -23.37
N MET A 4 6.34 -8.81 -22.45
CA MET A 4 6.74 -7.85 -21.41
C MET A 4 7.98 -7.06 -21.87
N ILE A 5 7.89 -5.73 -21.88
CA ILE A 5 9.04 -4.89 -22.24
C ILE A 5 9.94 -4.74 -21.01
N ILE A 6 11.12 -5.33 -21.08
CA ILE A 6 12.13 -5.25 -20.01
C ILE A 6 13.06 -4.08 -20.31
N LYS A 7 13.22 -3.18 -19.33
CA LYS A 7 14.16 -2.07 -19.37
C LYS A 7 15.17 -2.19 -18.26
N ARG A 8 16.43 -2.30 -18.66
CA ARG A 8 17.57 -2.37 -17.74
C ARG A 8 18.28 -1.03 -17.71
N ILE A 9 18.43 -0.49 -16.50
CA ILE A 9 19.22 0.71 -16.20
C ILE A 9 20.44 0.23 -15.42
N ASP A 10 21.58 0.22 -16.09
CA ASP A 10 22.87 -0.15 -15.52
C ASP A 10 23.89 0.91 -15.91
N VAL A 11 24.11 1.85 -15.00
CA VAL A 11 24.74 3.14 -15.29
C VAL A 11 25.65 3.53 -14.13
N GLU A 12 26.79 4.14 -14.44
CA GLU A 12 27.81 4.57 -13.47
C GLU A 12 27.84 6.08 -13.22
N THR A 13 27.29 6.89 -14.13
CA THR A 13 27.27 8.36 -13.99
C THR A 13 25.85 8.90 -13.77
N LYS A 14 25.75 10.09 -13.17
CA LYS A 14 24.46 10.76 -12.95
C LYS A 14 23.81 11.17 -14.27
N ASP A 15 24.58 11.72 -15.21
CA ASP A 15 24.05 12.23 -16.48
C ASP A 15 23.49 11.11 -17.35
N ASP A 16 24.19 9.98 -17.41
CA ASP A 16 23.70 8.80 -18.13
C ASP A 16 22.42 8.25 -17.49
N ALA A 17 22.25 8.37 -16.17
CA ALA A 17 21.04 7.94 -15.47
C ALA A 17 19.85 8.86 -15.82
N ILE A 18 20.07 10.17 -15.98
CA ILE A 18 19.06 11.12 -16.45
C ILE A 18 18.61 10.72 -17.85
N VAL A 19 19.57 10.53 -18.77
CA VAL A 19 19.29 10.18 -20.17
C VAL A 19 18.53 8.84 -20.26
N ALA A 20 18.95 7.84 -19.47
CA ALA A 20 18.28 6.54 -19.43
C ALA A 20 16.84 6.62 -18.94
N LEU A 21 16.57 7.38 -17.85
CA LEU A 21 15.21 7.56 -17.33
C LEU A 21 14.33 8.36 -18.29
N ASP A 22 14.86 9.42 -18.90
CA ASP A 22 14.10 10.24 -19.85
C ASP A 22 13.77 9.47 -21.13
N LYS A 23 14.74 8.69 -21.66
CA LYS A 23 14.50 7.78 -22.78
C LYS A 23 13.42 6.75 -22.43
N PHE A 24 13.49 6.17 -21.23
CA PHE A 24 12.48 5.20 -20.79
C PHE A 24 11.09 5.84 -20.65
N ARG A 25 11.01 7.06 -20.10
CA ARG A 25 9.76 7.81 -19.98
C ARG A 25 9.10 8.06 -21.33
N ILE A 26 9.87 8.50 -22.33
CA ILE A 26 9.36 8.78 -23.68
C ILE A 26 8.78 7.49 -24.29
N GLU A 27 9.54 6.40 -24.24
CA GLU A 27 9.10 5.10 -24.77
C GLU A 27 7.85 4.57 -24.07
N LEU A 28 7.77 4.76 -22.75
CA LEU A 28 6.60 4.40 -21.95
C LEU A 28 5.36 5.20 -22.38
N ILE A 29 5.50 6.52 -22.55
CA ILE A 29 4.42 7.40 -23.02
C ILE A 29 3.96 6.99 -24.41
N GLU A 30 4.89 6.85 -25.37
CA GLU A 30 4.55 6.48 -26.75
C GLU A 30 3.79 5.15 -26.81
N LYS A 31 4.21 4.16 -26.01
CA LYS A 31 3.54 2.86 -26.00
C LYS A 31 2.15 2.92 -25.36
N ILE A 32 2.00 3.69 -24.29
CA ILE A 32 0.68 3.90 -23.66
C ILE A 32 -0.25 4.63 -24.62
N GLU A 33 0.20 5.68 -25.31
CA GLU A 33 -0.61 6.40 -26.30
C GLU A 33 -1.04 5.47 -27.45
N GLN A 34 -0.14 4.62 -27.94
CA GLN A 34 -0.45 3.62 -28.97
C GLN A 34 -1.49 2.58 -28.53
N LEU A 35 -1.39 2.09 -27.28
CA LEU A 35 -2.26 1.02 -26.78
C LEU A 35 -3.62 1.53 -26.28
N SER A 36 -3.66 2.73 -25.73
CA SER A 36 -4.88 3.31 -25.13
C SER A 36 -5.67 4.18 -26.09
N ASN A 37 -5.13 4.54 -27.27
CA ASN A 37 -5.70 5.55 -28.17
C ASN A 37 -5.97 6.91 -27.48
N ILE A 38 -5.29 7.20 -26.37
CA ILE A 38 -5.36 8.48 -25.65
C ILE A 38 -4.09 9.28 -25.98
N ARG A 39 -4.25 10.59 -26.24
CA ARG A 39 -3.10 11.51 -26.32
C ARG A 39 -2.87 12.14 -24.96
N ILE A 40 -1.65 12.01 -24.44
CA ILE A 40 -1.28 12.60 -23.16
C ILE A 40 -0.97 14.08 -23.40
N GLY A 41 -1.88 14.95 -22.95
CA GLY A 41 -1.80 16.40 -23.20
C GLY A 41 -0.62 17.09 -22.52
N ASP A 42 -0.34 16.77 -21.25
CA ASP A 42 0.74 17.39 -20.47
C ASP A 42 1.81 16.36 -20.10
N LYS A 43 2.90 16.33 -20.88
CA LYS A 43 4.01 15.37 -20.72
C LYS A 43 4.91 15.67 -19.51
N ASN A 44 4.82 16.87 -18.96
CA ASN A 44 5.65 17.32 -17.83
C ASN A 44 5.04 17.00 -16.46
N LYS A 45 3.73 16.71 -16.42
CA LYS A 45 3.06 16.31 -15.18
C LYS A 45 3.41 14.87 -14.83
N ARG A 46 3.51 14.59 -13.52
CA ARG A 46 3.66 13.22 -13.01
C ARG A 46 2.48 12.36 -13.49
N LEU A 47 2.80 11.33 -14.25
CA LEU A 47 1.85 10.35 -14.72
C LEU A 47 1.57 9.35 -13.59
N THR A 48 0.28 9.06 -13.38
CA THR A 48 -0.17 7.93 -12.57
C THR A 48 -1.32 7.28 -13.33
N TRP A 49 -1.53 5.98 -13.15
CA TRP A 49 -2.66 5.28 -13.78
C TRP A 49 -4.00 5.97 -13.49
N ASN A 50 -4.18 6.46 -12.26
CA ASN A 50 -5.33 7.27 -11.85
C ASN A 50 -5.47 8.57 -12.66
N ASN A 51 -4.37 9.30 -12.89
CA ASN A 51 -4.38 10.53 -13.69
C ASN A 51 -4.70 10.27 -15.16
N LEU A 52 -4.38 9.09 -15.67
CA LEU A 52 -4.69 8.65 -17.04
C LEU A 52 -6.13 8.13 -17.18
N GLY A 53 -6.87 7.95 -16.07
CA GLY A 53 -8.20 7.34 -16.07
C GLY A 53 -8.17 5.85 -16.47
N ILE A 54 -6.99 5.22 -16.45
CA ILE A 54 -6.79 3.82 -16.81
C ILE A 54 -6.75 3.03 -15.50
N ASP A 55 -7.67 2.08 -15.37
CA ASP A 55 -7.69 1.15 -14.25
C ASP A 55 -6.54 0.14 -14.42
N GLU A 56 -5.52 0.25 -13.57
CA GLU A 56 -4.30 -0.58 -13.59
C GLU A 56 -4.63 -2.08 -13.57
N HIS A 57 -5.69 -2.48 -12.87
CA HIS A 57 -6.14 -3.87 -12.79
C HIS A 57 -6.84 -4.34 -14.08
N LYS A 58 -7.48 -3.44 -14.83
CA LYS A 58 -8.07 -3.77 -16.14
C LYS A 58 -7.03 -3.76 -17.25
N PHE A 59 -6.03 -2.87 -17.19
CA PHE A 59 -4.92 -2.86 -18.14
C PHE A 59 -4.08 -4.14 -18.06
N ASN A 60 -3.93 -4.72 -16.85
CA ASN A 60 -3.18 -5.95 -16.63
C ASN A 60 -3.97 -7.26 -16.77
N ARG A 61 -5.32 -7.20 -16.84
CA ARG A 61 -6.15 -8.38 -17.09
C ARG A 61 -6.53 -8.42 -18.57
N ASN A 62 -6.17 -9.52 -19.24
CA ASN A 62 -6.79 -9.93 -20.50
C ASN A 62 -8.28 -10.13 -20.23
N THR A 63 -9.09 -9.07 -20.33
CA THR A 63 -10.54 -9.20 -20.41
C THR A 63 -10.92 -9.16 -21.88
N ASP A 64 -11.42 -10.30 -22.35
CA ASP A 64 -11.73 -10.67 -23.73
C ASP A 64 -12.73 -9.79 -24.50
N ASN A 65 -13.04 -8.57 -24.07
CA ASN A 65 -14.03 -7.74 -24.77
C ASN A 65 -13.61 -6.26 -24.81
N GLN A 66 -12.56 -5.96 -25.56
CA GLN A 66 -12.45 -4.75 -26.41
C GLN A 66 -11.16 -4.82 -27.25
N VAL A 67 -11.31 -4.49 -28.53
CA VAL A 67 -10.38 -4.71 -29.64
C VAL A 67 -8.99 -4.09 -29.39
N ASN A 68 -7.93 -4.90 -29.60
CA ASN A 68 -6.48 -4.58 -29.71
C ASN A 68 -5.54 -4.49 -28.48
N ILE A 69 -5.94 -4.81 -27.24
CA ILE A 69 -5.00 -4.84 -26.07
C ILE A 69 -4.41 -6.24 -25.80
N GLN A 70 -4.71 -7.25 -26.64
CA GLN A 70 -4.74 -8.65 -26.20
C GLN A 70 -3.42 -9.31 -25.73
N ASN A 71 -2.24 -8.71 -25.88
CA ASN A 71 -0.99 -9.35 -25.45
C ASN A 71 -0.03 -8.48 -24.62
N PHE A 72 -0.28 -7.19 -24.36
CA PHE A 72 0.74 -6.38 -23.68
C PHE A 72 0.83 -6.71 -22.18
N GLN A 73 1.94 -7.34 -21.76
CA GLN A 73 2.14 -7.75 -20.36
C GLN A 73 2.72 -6.67 -19.45
N GLY A 74 2.88 -5.44 -19.95
CA GLY A 74 3.38 -4.29 -19.18
C GLY A 74 4.89 -4.07 -19.34
N PHE A 75 5.38 -3.10 -18.56
CA PHE A 75 6.81 -2.79 -18.45
C PHE A 75 7.41 -3.45 -17.21
N SER A 76 8.66 -3.90 -17.32
CA SER A 76 9.49 -4.32 -16.19
C SER A 76 10.76 -3.47 -16.13
N LEU A 77 11.01 -2.85 -14.98
CA LEU A 77 12.21 -2.06 -14.73
C LEU A 77 13.23 -2.89 -13.95
N ILE A 78 14.46 -3.00 -14.45
CA ILE A 78 15.59 -3.60 -13.76
C ILE A 78 16.63 -2.51 -13.52
N ILE A 79 16.96 -2.22 -12.27
CA ILE A 79 17.93 -1.19 -11.91
C ILE A 79 19.05 -1.78 -11.04
N THR A 80 20.30 -1.44 -11.34
CA THR A 80 21.46 -1.85 -10.54
C THR A 80 21.71 -0.90 -9.38
N GLY A 81 22.35 -1.38 -8.31
CA GLY A 81 22.62 -0.58 -7.11
C GLY A 81 23.47 0.66 -7.36
N THR A 82 24.35 0.66 -8.36
CA THR A 82 25.13 1.83 -8.80
C THR A 82 24.23 2.90 -9.42
N ALA A 83 23.40 2.51 -10.38
CA ALA A 83 22.41 3.40 -10.98
C ALA A 83 21.41 3.92 -9.93
N LEU A 84 20.99 3.07 -8.99
CA LEU A 84 20.00 3.41 -7.97
C LEU A 84 20.45 4.56 -7.06
N ILE A 85 21.76 4.70 -6.79
CA ILE A 85 22.32 5.82 -6.02
C ILE A 85 21.98 7.15 -6.71
N HIS A 86 22.18 7.21 -8.03
CA HIS A 86 21.92 8.41 -8.81
C HIS A 86 20.43 8.66 -8.96
N THR A 87 19.62 7.62 -9.18
CA THR A 87 18.16 7.79 -9.32
C THR A 87 17.46 8.16 -8.03
N LEU A 88 18.03 7.82 -6.87
CA LEU A 88 17.52 8.23 -5.54
C LEU A 88 17.92 9.66 -5.14
N SER A 89 18.71 10.36 -5.96
CA SER A 89 19.01 11.78 -5.74
C SER A 89 17.74 12.65 -5.80
N ASP A 90 17.74 13.80 -5.10
CA ASP A 90 16.55 14.64 -4.95
C ASP A 90 15.93 15.11 -6.28
N GLU A 91 16.75 15.28 -7.31
CA GLU A 91 16.32 15.68 -8.65
C GLU A 91 15.61 14.54 -9.41
N LEU A 92 16.06 13.29 -9.24
CA LEU A 92 15.61 12.15 -10.05
C LEU A 92 14.64 11.23 -9.35
N LYS A 93 14.56 11.27 -8.01
CA LYS A 93 13.73 10.36 -7.22
C LYS A 93 12.26 10.39 -7.64
N MET A 94 11.74 11.56 -8.04
CA MET A 94 10.34 11.69 -8.50
C MET A 94 10.12 11.03 -9.86
N LYS A 95 11.07 11.17 -10.80
CA LYS A 95 11.01 10.50 -12.10
C LYS A 95 11.14 8.98 -11.93
N PHE A 96 12.07 8.53 -11.09
CA PHE A 96 12.23 7.11 -10.77
C PHE A 96 10.96 6.52 -10.16
N LEU A 97 10.36 7.22 -9.19
CA LEU A 97 9.11 6.77 -8.57
C LEU A 97 7.99 6.67 -9.60
N GLU A 98 7.79 7.69 -10.43
CA GLU A 98 6.79 7.67 -11.50
C GLU A 98 6.96 6.48 -12.45
N LEU A 99 8.17 6.26 -12.95
CA LEU A 99 8.47 5.15 -13.86
C LEU A 99 8.28 3.80 -13.18
N SER A 100 8.66 3.70 -11.90
CA SER A 100 8.48 2.48 -11.10
C SER A 100 7.01 2.14 -10.88
N THR A 101 6.16 3.14 -10.56
CA THR A 101 4.71 2.95 -10.36
C THR A 101 3.99 2.60 -11.68
N MET A 102 4.53 3.01 -12.82
CA MET A 102 3.99 2.62 -14.13
C MET A 102 4.45 1.23 -14.60
N CYS A 103 5.48 0.66 -13.98
CA CYS A 103 5.94 -0.68 -14.28
C CYS A 103 5.12 -1.71 -13.51
N LYS A 104 4.86 -2.86 -14.16
CA LYS A 104 4.22 -4.00 -13.51
C LYS A 104 5.16 -4.68 -12.52
N THR A 105 6.45 -4.70 -12.84
CA THR A 105 7.49 -5.31 -12.01
C THR A 105 8.71 -4.39 -11.97
N VAL A 106 9.28 -4.24 -10.78
CA VAL A 106 10.53 -3.50 -10.57
C VAL A 106 11.50 -4.40 -9.82
N ILE A 107 12.70 -4.58 -10.37
CA ILE A 107 13.75 -5.41 -9.81
C ILE A 107 14.97 -4.53 -9.53
N CYS A 108 15.33 -4.43 -8.24
CA CYS A 108 16.53 -3.74 -7.82
C CYS A 108 17.63 -4.77 -7.52
N CYS A 109 18.73 -4.74 -8.27
CA CYS A 109 19.80 -5.74 -8.19
C CYS A 109 21.05 -5.16 -7.52
N ARG A 110 21.76 -5.98 -6.73
CA ARG A 110 23.01 -5.60 -6.04
C ARG A 110 22.87 -4.32 -5.20
N VAL A 111 21.79 -4.24 -4.43
CA VAL A 111 21.49 -3.10 -3.58
C VAL A 111 22.00 -3.28 -2.16
N THR A 112 22.42 -2.18 -1.54
CA THR A 112 22.81 -2.16 -0.12
C THR A 112 21.58 -2.14 0.81
N PRO A 113 21.70 -2.56 2.08
CA PRO A 113 20.60 -2.48 3.06
C PRO A 113 20.01 -1.07 3.20
N LEU A 114 20.85 -0.04 3.10
CA LEU A 114 20.41 1.35 3.14
C LEU A 114 19.53 1.69 1.93
N GLN A 115 19.98 1.32 0.72
CA GLN A 115 19.23 1.56 -0.52
C GLN A 115 17.86 0.88 -0.51
N LYS A 116 17.75 -0.35 0.00
CA LYS A 116 16.46 -1.04 0.15
C LYS A 116 15.48 -0.20 0.97
N SER A 117 15.92 0.31 2.12
CA SER A 117 15.08 1.15 2.98
C SER A 117 14.72 2.50 2.34
N GLN A 118 15.63 3.10 1.57
CA GLN A 118 15.38 4.35 0.84
C GLN A 118 14.30 4.20 -0.25
N VAL A 119 14.29 3.07 -0.95
CA VAL A 119 13.23 2.77 -1.95
C VAL A 119 11.88 2.67 -1.25
N VAL A 120 11.81 1.96 -0.12
CA VAL A 120 10.56 1.84 0.65
C VAL A 120 10.10 3.21 1.18
N ASP A 121 11.00 4.02 1.74
CA ASP A 121 10.69 5.37 2.21
C ASP A 121 10.15 6.27 1.10
N LEU A 122 10.75 6.20 -0.09
CA LEU A 122 10.34 6.98 -1.25
C LEU A 122 8.88 6.64 -1.63
N VAL A 123 8.55 5.36 -1.72
CA VAL A 123 7.21 4.92 -2.10
C VAL A 123 6.18 5.33 -1.04
N ILE A 124 6.49 5.13 0.24
CA ILE A 124 5.59 5.48 1.36
C ILE A 124 5.31 6.99 1.38
N LYS A 125 6.36 7.80 1.24
CA LYS A 125 6.28 9.25 1.39
C LYS A 125 5.45 9.91 0.28
N TYR A 126 5.49 9.38 -0.93
CA TYR A 126 4.92 10.05 -2.11
C TYR A 126 3.68 9.38 -2.71
N ASP A 127 3.45 8.08 -2.50
CA ASP A 127 2.30 7.36 -3.11
C ASP A 127 1.15 7.07 -2.16
N LYS A 128 1.25 7.42 -0.87
CA LYS A 128 0.19 7.22 0.15
C LYS A 128 -0.37 5.78 0.16
N ILE A 129 0.48 4.80 -0.15
CA ILE A 129 0.14 3.38 -0.14
C ILE A 129 0.66 2.69 1.13
N ILE A 130 0.02 1.58 1.49
CA ILE A 130 0.50 0.71 2.56
C ILE A 130 1.58 -0.22 1.97
N ALA A 131 2.83 0.09 2.28
CA ALA A 131 3.96 -0.78 1.96
C ALA A 131 4.13 -1.91 2.99
N LEU A 132 4.28 -3.14 2.50
CA LEU A 132 4.72 -4.31 3.26
C LEU A 132 6.14 -4.69 2.82
N ALA A 133 7.03 -4.92 3.77
CA ALA A 133 8.38 -5.42 3.51
C ALA A 133 8.56 -6.81 4.11
N ILE A 134 9.25 -7.68 3.38
CA ILE A 134 9.57 -9.04 3.81
C ILE A 134 11.07 -9.30 3.66
N GLY A 135 11.66 -9.99 4.62
CA GLY A 135 13.06 -10.38 4.58
C GLY A 135 13.39 -11.46 5.60
N ASP A 136 14.55 -12.08 5.44
CA ASP A 136 15.05 -13.21 6.24
C ASP A 136 16.34 -12.86 7.00
N GLY A 137 17.17 -11.98 6.43
CA GLY A 137 18.49 -11.65 6.94
C GLY A 137 18.63 -10.27 7.60
N ALA A 138 19.82 -10.05 8.17
CA ALA A 138 20.26 -8.76 8.72
C ALA A 138 20.14 -7.60 7.72
N ASN A 139 20.35 -7.90 6.44
CA ASN A 139 20.35 -6.94 5.34
C ASN A 139 18.97 -6.34 5.05
N ASP A 140 17.90 -6.96 5.55
CA ASP A 140 16.53 -6.52 5.32
C ASP A 140 15.93 -5.82 6.55
N VAL A 141 16.64 -5.79 7.68
CA VAL A 141 16.15 -5.16 8.92
C VAL A 141 15.76 -3.70 8.71
N SER A 142 16.61 -2.91 8.05
CA SER A 142 16.34 -1.50 7.74
C SER A 142 15.13 -1.33 6.82
N MET A 143 14.93 -2.24 5.87
CA MET A 143 13.79 -2.24 4.95
C MET A 143 12.49 -2.60 5.68
N ILE A 144 12.53 -3.64 6.53
CA ILE A 144 11.41 -4.14 7.34
C ILE A 144 10.92 -3.05 8.29
N GLN A 145 11.83 -2.43 9.04
CA GLN A 145 11.50 -1.38 10.01
C GLN A 145 10.94 -0.10 9.37
N LYS A 146 11.25 0.12 8.09
CA LYS A 146 10.81 1.31 7.37
C LYS A 146 9.42 1.14 6.75
N ALA A 147 8.99 -0.09 6.51
CA ALA A 147 7.66 -0.38 5.98
C ALA A 147 6.56 -0.18 7.04
N HIS A 148 5.30 -0.09 6.59
CA HIS A 148 4.16 -0.03 7.51
C HIS A 148 3.89 -1.39 8.17
N ILE A 149 4.22 -2.46 7.46
CA ILE A 149 4.06 -3.84 7.92
C ILE A 149 5.36 -4.57 7.59
N GLY A 150 6.07 -5.01 8.61
CA GLY A 150 7.28 -5.81 8.50
C GLY A 150 7.00 -7.30 8.69
N VAL A 151 7.47 -8.14 7.76
CA VAL A 151 7.37 -9.61 7.86
C VAL A 151 8.75 -10.25 7.84
N GLY A 152 9.10 -10.97 8.89
CA GLY A 152 10.34 -11.71 9.00
C GLY A 152 10.16 -13.18 8.65
N ILE A 153 10.99 -13.72 7.75
CA ILE A 153 11.04 -15.16 7.49
C ILE A 153 12.01 -15.81 8.47
N SER A 154 11.54 -16.82 9.19
CA SER A 154 12.38 -17.60 10.09
C SER A 154 13.31 -18.53 9.29
N GLY A 155 14.54 -18.08 9.06
CA GLY A 155 15.59 -18.84 8.38
C GLY A 155 16.64 -19.44 9.34
N GLN A 156 17.56 -20.22 8.78
CA GLN A 156 18.74 -20.74 9.49
C GLN A 156 19.87 -19.70 9.59
N GLU A 157 19.83 -18.65 8.77
CA GLU A 157 20.89 -17.63 8.67
C GLU A 157 20.87 -16.61 9.83
N GLY A 158 19.81 -16.61 10.64
CA GLY A 158 19.71 -15.77 11.82
C GLY A 158 18.27 -15.36 12.14
N ARG A 159 18.05 -14.84 13.36
CA ARG A 159 16.73 -14.36 13.81
C ARG A 159 16.58 -12.85 13.75
N GLN A 160 17.53 -12.13 13.14
CA GLN A 160 17.55 -10.66 13.18
C GLN A 160 16.36 -10.03 12.45
N ALA A 161 16.02 -10.50 11.24
CA ALA A 161 14.84 -10.03 10.52
C ALA A 161 13.53 -10.33 11.28
N VAL A 162 13.44 -11.52 11.89
CA VAL A 162 12.28 -11.94 12.69
C VAL A 162 12.09 -11.05 13.91
N LEU A 163 13.17 -10.75 14.65
CA LEU A 163 13.12 -9.89 15.84
C LEU A 163 12.80 -8.43 15.50
N ALA A 164 13.12 -7.98 14.28
CA ALA A 164 12.84 -6.63 13.81
C ALA A 164 11.49 -6.50 13.06
N SER A 165 10.73 -7.59 12.90
CA SER A 165 9.48 -7.63 12.14
C SER A 165 8.22 -7.67 13.03
N ASP A 166 7.10 -7.17 12.50
CA ASP A 166 5.80 -7.24 13.19
C ASP A 166 5.23 -8.67 13.19
N TYR A 167 5.43 -9.39 12.09
CA TYR A 167 4.98 -10.78 11.92
C TYR A 167 6.13 -11.68 11.54
N SER A 168 6.20 -12.87 12.15
CA SER A 168 7.13 -13.91 11.74
C SER A 168 6.42 -15.08 11.06
N ILE A 169 6.94 -15.50 9.91
CA ILE A 169 6.46 -16.69 9.19
C ILE A 169 7.61 -17.65 8.91
N GLY A 170 7.33 -18.96 8.86
CA GLY A 170 8.36 -19.96 8.59
C GLY A 170 8.80 -20.03 7.12
N GLN A 171 7.91 -19.73 6.18
CA GLN A 171 8.14 -19.84 4.75
C GLN A 171 7.33 -18.79 3.99
N PHE A 172 7.82 -18.33 2.84
CA PHE A 172 7.13 -17.33 2.01
C PHE A 172 5.70 -17.72 1.63
N LYS A 173 5.42 -19.03 1.42
CA LYS A 173 4.06 -19.52 1.10
C LYS A 173 2.99 -19.15 2.12
N TYR A 174 3.36 -18.92 3.39
CA TYR A 174 2.41 -18.55 4.43
C TYR A 174 1.99 -17.07 4.36
N LEU A 175 2.72 -16.25 3.61
CA LEU A 175 2.38 -14.84 3.40
C LEU A 175 1.02 -14.68 2.71
N GLU A 176 0.72 -15.55 1.75
CA GLU A 176 -0.57 -15.54 1.05
C GLU A 176 -1.74 -15.70 2.03
N ARG A 177 -1.67 -16.69 2.92
CA ARG A 177 -2.70 -16.93 3.94
C ARG A 177 -2.73 -15.82 5.00
N LEU A 178 -1.58 -15.25 5.35
CA LEU A 178 -1.50 -14.13 6.28
C LEU A 178 -2.27 -12.91 5.72
N LEU A 179 -2.03 -12.55 4.45
CA LEU A 179 -2.65 -11.37 3.84
C LEU A 179 -4.11 -11.60 3.44
N LEU A 180 -4.38 -12.66 2.69
CA LEU A 180 -5.69 -12.86 2.05
C LEU A 180 -6.77 -13.33 3.03
N VAL A 181 -6.39 -14.11 4.05
CA VAL A 181 -7.34 -14.61 5.05
C VAL A 181 -7.32 -13.72 6.29
N HIS A 182 -6.19 -13.66 6.99
CA HIS A 182 -6.11 -12.97 8.28
C HIS A 182 -6.15 -11.45 8.11
N GLY A 183 -5.46 -10.90 7.11
CA GLY A 183 -5.49 -9.47 6.80
C GLY A 183 -6.90 -8.99 6.43
N ARG A 184 -7.57 -9.68 5.50
CA ARG A 184 -8.96 -9.35 5.11
C ARG A 184 -9.93 -9.45 6.28
N TRP A 185 -9.87 -10.54 7.07
CA TRP A 185 -10.74 -10.69 8.22
C TRP A 185 -10.49 -9.62 9.28
N SER A 186 -9.24 -9.34 9.61
CA SER A 186 -8.87 -8.31 10.57
C SER A 186 -9.38 -6.93 10.14
N TYR A 187 -9.21 -6.59 8.85
CA TYR A 187 -9.71 -5.35 8.28
C TYR A 187 -11.24 -5.22 8.42
N ILE A 188 -12.00 -6.25 8.01
CA ILE A 188 -13.47 -6.19 8.08
C ILE A 188 -13.95 -6.13 9.54
N ARG A 189 -13.33 -6.92 10.44
CA ARG A 189 -13.65 -6.94 11.87
C ARG A 189 -13.45 -5.57 12.50
N ILE A 190 -12.29 -4.94 12.29
CA ILE A 190 -12.01 -3.62 12.88
C ILE A 190 -12.94 -2.54 12.28
N SER A 191 -13.24 -2.59 10.98
CA SER A 191 -14.18 -1.64 10.37
C SER A 191 -15.60 -1.77 10.95
N LYS A 192 -16.09 -3.01 11.12
CA LYS A 192 -17.42 -3.24 11.73
C LYS A 192 -17.43 -2.87 13.21
N PHE A 193 -16.37 -3.20 13.95
CA PHE A 193 -16.19 -2.83 15.35
C PHE A 193 -16.26 -1.30 15.51
N LEU A 194 -15.46 -0.55 14.75
CA LEU A 194 -15.44 0.91 14.82
C LEU A 194 -16.79 1.52 14.44
N ARG A 195 -17.42 1.04 13.36
CA ARG A 195 -18.75 1.50 12.94
C ARG A 195 -19.80 1.29 14.04
N TYR A 196 -19.82 0.12 14.67
CA TYR A 196 -20.74 -0.16 15.75
C TYR A 196 -20.41 0.68 16.99
N PHE A 197 -19.12 0.80 17.34
CA PHE A 197 -18.65 1.58 18.48
C PHE A 197 -19.08 3.06 18.37
N PHE A 198 -18.92 3.67 17.21
CA PHE A 198 -19.41 5.04 16.98
C PHE A 198 -20.93 5.11 17.01
N TYR A 199 -21.62 4.18 16.36
CA TYR A 199 -23.09 4.16 16.32
C TYR A 199 -23.71 4.11 17.73
N LYS A 200 -23.25 3.21 18.60
CA LYS A 200 -23.81 3.08 19.96
C LYS A 200 -23.61 4.35 20.80
N ASN A 201 -22.42 4.96 20.72
CA ASN A 201 -22.11 6.15 21.50
C ASN A 201 -22.87 7.36 20.95
N PHE A 202 -22.99 7.48 19.64
CA PHE A 202 -23.74 8.54 19.00
C PHE A 202 -25.23 8.45 19.32
N ALA A 203 -25.83 7.26 19.20
CA ALA A 203 -27.24 7.05 19.53
C ALA A 203 -27.54 7.41 21.00
N PHE A 204 -26.69 6.96 21.94
CA PHE A 204 -26.83 7.26 23.36
C PHE A 204 -26.74 8.77 23.66
N THR A 205 -25.72 9.45 23.12
CA THR A 205 -25.56 10.90 23.31
C THR A 205 -26.66 11.70 22.62
N PHE A 206 -27.16 11.23 21.47
CA PHE A 206 -28.21 11.90 20.71
C PHE A 206 -29.55 11.93 21.48
N CYS A 207 -29.87 10.88 22.25
CA CYS A 207 -31.01 10.90 23.16
C CYS A 207 -30.91 12.04 24.18
N GLN A 208 -29.73 12.23 24.78
CA GLN A 208 -29.46 13.28 25.76
C GLN A 208 -29.52 14.67 25.14
N PHE A 209 -28.98 14.81 23.93
CA PHE A 209 -29.06 16.04 23.16
C PHE A 209 -30.52 16.43 22.87
N TRP A 210 -31.37 15.47 22.49
CA TRP A 210 -32.78 15.74 22.22
C TRP A 210 -33.54 16.20 23.47
N PHE A 211 -33.28 15.57 24.63
CA PHE A 211 -33.88 16.01 25.88
C PHE A 211 -33.38 17.38 26.36
N ALA A 212 -32.11 17.69 26.10
CA ALA A 212 -31.58 19.01 26.39
C ALA A 212 -32.37 20.11 25.66
N LEU A 213 -32.84 19.86 24.43
CA LEU A 213 -33.73 20.79 23.70
C LEU A 213 -35.08 20.98 24.43
N TYR A 214 -35.67 19.90 24.94
CA TYR A 214 -36.94 19.96 25.66
C TYR A 214 -36.83 20.73 26.99
N CYS A 215 -35.72 20.56 27.72
CA CYS A 215 -35.49 21.20 29.01
C CYS A 215 -34.84 22.60 28.92
N GLY A 216 -34.72 23.18 27.71
CA GLY A 216 -34.11 24.50 27.51
C GLY A 216 -32.63 24.58 27.88
N PHE A 217 -31.88 23.48 27.68
CA PHE A 217 -30.45 23.34 27.99
C PHE A 217 -30.09 23.53 29.48
N SER A 218 -31.01 23.20 30.40
CA SER A 218 -30.77 23.25 31.85
C SER A 218 -29.76 22.22 32.41
N ALA A 219 -29.05 21.50 31.54
CA ALA A 219 -28.05 20.46 31.85
C ALA A 219 -28.56 19.28 32.70
N GLN A 220 -29.88 19.06 32.75
CA GLN A 220 -30.46 17.87 33.39
C GLN A 220 -30.21 16.61 32.54
N THR A 221 -29.88 15.49 33.19
CA THR A 221 -29.66 14.20 32.54
C THR A 221 -30.93 13.35 32.52
N ILE A 222 -31.23 12.69 31.40
CA ILE A 222 -32.32 11.69 31.33
C ILE A 222 -31.96 10.44 32.12
N PHE A 223 -30.71 10.00 31.98
CA PHE A 223 -30.21 8.77 32.56
C PHE A 223 -29.47 9.07 33.86
N ASP A 224 -29.61 8.15 34.81
CA ASP A 224 -28.83 8.17 36.05
C ASP A 224 -27.34 7.94 35.78
N ALA A 225 -26.48 8.57 36.60
CA ALA A 225 -25.02 8.54 36.41
C ALA A 225 -24.46 7.12 36.43
N PHE A 226 -25.05 6.23 37.24
CA PHE A 226 -24.67 4.82 37.27
C PHE A 226 -24.98 4.12 35.94
N PHE A 227 -26.13 4.43 35.34
CA PHE A 227 -26.54 3.86 34.06
C PHE A 227 -25.65 4.33 32.91
N VAL A 228 -25.30 5.63 32.87
CA VAL A 228 -24.36 6.18 31.88
C VAL A 228 -23.03 5.43 31.93
N THR A 229 -22.52 5.15 33.13
CA THR A 229 -21.27 4.42 33.33
C THR A 229 -21.39 2.95 32.92
N CYS A 230 -22.48 2.28 33.29
CA CYS A 230 -22.71 0.86 32.98
C CYS A 230 -22.99 0.60 31.50
N TYR A 231 -23.57 1.56 30.78
CA TYR A 231 -23.92 1.43 29.36
C TYR A 231 -22.71 1.08 28.50
N ASN A 232 -21.61 1.82 28.67
CA ASN A 232 -20.40 1.59 27.90
C ASN A 232 -19.60 0.39 28.37
N ILE A 233 -19.53 0.13 29.68
CA ILE A 233 -18.66 -0.92 30.24
C ILE A 233 -19.33 -2.29 30.16
N PHE A 234 -20.56 -2.42 30.65
CA PHE A 234 -21.21 -3.73 30.82
C PHE A 234 -22.21 -4.04 29.70
N PHE A 235 -23.12 -3.11 29.40
CA PHE A 235 -24.26 -3.44 28.55
C PHE A 235 -23.92 -3.54 27.06
N THR A 236 -22.97 -2.75 26.58
CA THR A 236 -22.69 -2.66 25.13
C THR A 236 -21.31 -3.13 24.70
N THR A 237 -20.38 -3.42 25.62
CA THR A 237 -19.03 -3.86 25.24
C THR A 237 -19.00 -5.31 24.77
N CYS A 238 -19.72 -6.22 25.44
CA CYS A 238 -19.69 -7.65 25.10
C CYS A 238 -20.12 -7.94 23.64
N PRO A 239 -21.27 -7.44 23.15
CA PRO A 239 -21.68 -7.68 21.75
C PRO A 239 -20.67 -7.13 20.73
N VAL A 240 -20.05 -5.99 21.04
CA VAL A 240 -19.07 -5.33 20.17
C VAL A 240 -17.77 -6.10 20.10
N LEU A 241 -17.30 -6.63 21.23
CA LEU A 241 -16.11 -7.47 21.28
C LEU A 241 -16.33 -8.81 20.57
N VAL A 242 -17.47 -9.46 20.79
CA VAL A 242 -17.82 -10.73 20.12
C VAL A 242 -17.82 -10.54 18.61
N LEU A 243 -18.44 -9.47 18.12
CA LEU A 243 -18.45 -9.14 16.70
C LEU A 243 -17.04 -8.78 16.19
N GLY A 244 -16.25 -8.03 16.97
CA GLY A 244 -14.89 -7.62 16.58
C GLY A 244 -13.87 -8.76 16.55
N VAL A 245 -14.07 -9.84 17.32
CA VAL A 245 -13.09 -10.93 17.41
C VAL A 245 -13.49 -12.15 16.59
N LEU A 246 -14.75 -12.57 16.68
CA LEU A 246 -15.20 -13.87 16.16
C LEU A 246 -15.84 -13.81 14.77
N ASP A 247 -16.17 -12.61 14.27
CA ASP A 247 -16.83 -12.47 12.97
C ASP A 247 -15.93 -12.95 11.82
N GLN A 248 -16.50 -13.78 10.96
CA GLN A 248 -15.84 -14.34 9.79
C GLN A 248 -16.73 -14.17 8.57
N VAL A 249 -16.26 -13.37 7.62
CA VAL A 249 -16.91 -13.25 6.32
C VAL A 249 -16.42 -14.41 5.46
N ARG A 250 -17.35 -15.30 5.11
CA ARG A 250 -17.15 -16.37 4.11
C ARG A 250 -17.18 -15.79 2.71
#